data_AF-A0A537E7J2-F1
#
_entry.id   AF-A0A537E7J2-F1
#
_cell.length_a   1.000
_cell.length_b   1.000
_cell.length_c   1.000
_cell.angle_alpha   90.00
_cell.angle_beta   90.00
_cell.angle_gamma   90.00
#
_symmetry.space_group_name_H-M   'P 1'
#
loop_
_entity.id
_entity.type
_entity.pdbx_description
1 polymer ?
#
loop_
_entity_poly.entity_id
_entity_poly.type
_entity_poly.pdbx_seq_one_letter_code
_entity_poly.pdbx_strand_id
1 'polypeptide(L)'
;MEATIGTLAEGWVDERDKAILDTIYYCENCNMVLEPGDTDIERHRRDLPNHKLRKVLIVRCGHCGNIVTDSYAQYSPQLNRFWCKNCLSDKTNHREFYGDPRDDDLEI
;
A
#
# COMPACT_ATOMS: atom_id res chain seq x y z
N MET A 1 -5.50 -37.78 8.18
CA MET A 1 -4.33 -36.95 7.78
C MET A 1 -4.92 -35.79 7.02
N GLU A 2 -5.26 -34.73 7.75
CA GLU A 2 -5.85 -33.51 7.18
C GLU A 2 -4.70 -32.56 6.86
N ALA A 3 -4.55 -32.20 5.59
CA ALA A 3 -3.50 -31.31 5.13
C ALA A 3 -3.82 -29.88 5.57
N THR A 4 -2.88 -29.29 6.30
CA THR A 4 -2.93 -27.92 6.83
C THR A 4 -2.91 -26.90 5.69
N ILE A 5 -4.10 -26.54 5.19
CA ILE A 5 -4.30 -25.34 4.37
C ILE A 5 -4.51 -24.16 5.34
N GLY A 6 -3.44 -23.71 5.99
CA GLY A 6 -3.53 -22.61 6.98
C GLY A 6 -2.36 -21.63 6.91
N THR A 7 -1.14 -22.12 6.67
CA THR A 7 0.09 -21.37 6.92
C THR A 7 0.51 -20.38 5.83
N LEU A 8 0.02 -20.51 4.59
CA LEU A 8 0.44 -19.63 3.49
C LEU A 8 -0.28 -18.28 3.47
N ALA A 9 -1.55 -18.19 3.86
CA ALA A 9 -2.27 -16.93 3.82
C ALA A 9 -1.81 -15.96 4.93
N GLU A 10 -1.45 -16.49 6.11
CA GLU A 10 -1.11 -15.70 7.29
C GLU A 10 0.20 -14.91 7.09
N GLY A 11 1.23 -15.52 6.50
CA GLY A 11 2.51 -14.82 6.24
C GLY A 11 2.46 -13.79 5.11
N TRP A 12 1.51 -13.90 4.18
CA TRP A 12 1.39 -12.97 3.05
C TRP A 12 0.67 -11.67 3.43
N VAL A 13 -0.32 -11.72 4.32
CA VAL A 13 -0.96 -10.49 4.80
C VAL A 13 0.03 -9.66 5.64
N ASP A 14 0.90 -10.33 6.40
CA ASP A 14 1.88 -9.69 7.27
C ASP A 14 2.91 -8.81 6.53
N GLU A 15 3.49 -9.27 5.42
CA GLU A 15 4.54 -8.49 4.73
C GLU A 15 4.00 -7.21 4.09
N ARG A 16 2.78 -7.25 3.54
CA ARG A 16 2.09 -6.06 3.04
C ARG A 16 1.84 -5.06 4.17
N ASP A 17 1.32 -5.54 5.29
CA ASP A 17 0.94 -4.68 6.41
C ASP A 17 2.19 -4.11 7.12
N LYS A 18 3.30 -4.86 7.19
CA LYS A 18 4.61 -4.35 7.66
C LYS A 18 5.19 -3.22 6.79
N ALA A 19 4.85 -3.19 5.51
CA ALA A 19 5.31 -2.12 4.62
C ALA A 19 4.50 -0.82 4.79
N ILE A 20 3.33 -0.88 5.42
CA ILE A 20 2.54 0.30 5.80
C ILE A 20 3.11 0.85 7.11
N LEU A 21 3.67 2.04 7.04
CA LEU A 21 4.29 2.71 8.19
C LEU A 21 3.29 3.52 8.99
N ASP A 22 2.33 4.16 8.30
CA ASP A 22 1.34 5.00 8.94
C ASP A 22 0.10 5.21 8.04
N THR A 23 -0.96 5.77 8.61
CA THR A 23 -2.16 6.22 7.91
C THR A 23 -2.44 7.67 8.24
N ILE A 24 -2.52 8.51 7.20
CA ILE A 24 -2.96 9.91 7.31
C ILE A 24 -4.28 10.11 6.56
N TYR A 25 -4.92 11.25 6.78
CA TYR A 25 -6.05 11.68 5.96
C TYR A 25 -5.66 12.90 5.13
N TYR A 26 -6.15 12.95 3.89
CA TYR A 26 -6.00 14.10 3.02
C TYR A 26 -7.38 14.66 2.67
N CYS A 27 -7.57 15.96 2.86
CA CYS A 27 -8.78 16.64 2.44
C CYS A 27 -8.60 17.23 1.03
N GLU A 28 -9.36 16.74 0.07
CA GLU A 28 -9.29 17.23 -1.32
C GLU A 28 -9.80 18.68 -1.44
N ASN A 29 -10.79 19.06 -0.63
CA ASN A 29 -11.38 20.41 -0.67
C ASN A 29 -10.45 21.47 -0.04
N CYS A 30 -9.77 21.13 1.06
CA CYS A 30 -8.84 22.03 1.74
C CYS A 30 -7.41 21.95 1.18
N ASN A 31 -7.11 20.95 0.34
CA ASN A 31 -5.77 20.67 -0.16
C ASN A 31 -4.75 20.56 1.00
N MET A 32 -5.10 19.82 2.06
CA MET A 32 -4.29 19.69 3.28
C MET A 32 -4.26 18.26 3.82
N VAL A 33 -3.17 17.93 4.52
CA VAL A 33 -3.02 16.70 5.29
C VAL A 33 -3.58 16.91 6.70
N LEU A 34 -4.33 15.93 7.18
CA LEU A 34 -4.78 15.79 8.56
C LEU A 34 -4.05 14.58 9.14
N GLU A 35 -3.13 14.86 10.05
CA GLU A 35 -2.38 13.83 10.76
C GLU A 35 -3.30 13.05 11.72
N PRO A 36 -3.00 11.77 11.96
CA PRO A 36 -3.72 10.98 12.95
C PRO A 36 -3.58 11.61 14.35
N GLY A 37 -4.70 12.12 14.84
CA GLY A 37 -4.89 12.74 16.14
C GLY A 37 -6.37 13.07 16.25
N ASP A 38 -7.06 12.42 17.19
CA ASP A 38 -8.53 12.24 17.13
C ASP A 38 -9.28 13.55 16.89
N THR A 39 -8.87 14.65 17.52
CA THR A 39 -9.64 15.90 17.48
C THR A 39 -9.66 16.58 16.12
N ASP A 40 -8.61 16.49 15.30
CA ASP A 40 -8.56 17.28 14.06
C ASP A 40 -9.36 16.64 12.94
N ILE A 41 -9.26 15.32 12.79
CA ILE A 41 -10.04 14.58 11.79
C ILE A 41 -11.52 14.57 12.18
N GLU A 42 -11.85 14.33 13.45
CA GLU A 42 -13.24 14.33 13.92
C GLU A 42 -13.87 15.72 13.83
N ARG A 43 -13.16 16.77 14.26
CA ARG A 43 -13.64 18.15 14.11
C ARG A 43 -13.83 18.50 12.64
N HIS A 44 -12.88 18.14 11.77
CA HIS A 44 -13.01 18.41 10.34
C HIS A 44 -14.24 17.72 9.74
N ARG A 45 -14.48 16.44 10.06
CA ARG A 45 -15.67 15.71 9.61
C ARG A 45 -16.96 16.33 10.13
N ARG A 46 -16.96 16.86 11.35
CA ARG A 46 -18.13 17.48 11.99
C ARG A 46 -18.45 18.85 11.40
N ASP A 47 -17.44 19.71 11.29
CA ASP A 47 -17.61 21.11 10.89
C ASP A 47 -17.75 21.23 9.36
N LEU A 48 -17.14 20.32 8.61
CA LEU A 48 -17.08 20.33 7.15
C LEU A 48 -17.53 18.96 6.56
N PRO A 49 -18.77 18.53 6.78
CA PRO A 49 -19.24 17.19 6.39
C PRO A 49 -19.25 16.95 4.87
N ASN A 50 -19.28 18.02 4.08
CA ASN A 50 -19.24 17.95 2.62
C ASN A 50 -17.81 17.87 2.06
N HIS A 51 -16.79 17.96 2.91
CA HIS A 51 -15.41 17.82 2.48
C HIS A 51 -15.06 16.35 2.25
N LYS A 52 -14.38 16.09 1.13
CA LYS A 52 -13.92 14.76 0.76
C LYS A 52 -12.58 14.47 1.42
N LEU A 53 -12.64 13.64 2.46
CA LEU A 53 -11.47 13.09 3.13
C LEU A 53 -11.08 11.73 2.52
N ARG A 54 -9.85 11.63 2.04
CA ARG A 54 -9.26 10.39 1.54
C ARG A 54 -8.29 9.83 2.59
N LYS A 55 -8.42 8.53 2.88
CA LYS A 55 -7.40 7.78 3.64
C LYS A 55 -6.17 7.59 2.74
N VAL A 56 -4.99 7.93 3.24
CA VAL A 56 -3.73 7.82 2.51
C VAL A 56 -2.77 7.01 3.38
N LEU A 57 -2.19 5.96 2.81
CA LEU A 57 -1.21 5.14 3.50
C LEU A 57 0.19 5.68 3.23
N ILE A 58 1.01 5.74 4.27
CA ILE A 58 2.44 5.96 4.16
C ILE A 58 3.09 4.59 4.05
N VAL A 59 3.74 4.31 2.93
CA VAL A 59 4.30 3.00 2.62
C VAL A 59 5.79 3.09 2.32
N ARG A 60 6.51 2.02 2.65
CA ARG A 60 7.90 1.84 2.29
C ARG A 60 8.01 1.07 0.97
N CYS A 61 8.79 1.60 0.02
CA CYS A 61 9.14 0.89 -1.21
C CYS A 61 10.02 -0.33 -0.86
N GLY A 62 9.60 -1.52 -1.25
CA GLY A 62 10.32 -2.77 -1.03
C GLY A 62 11.55 -2.96 -1.93
N HIS A 63 11.73 -2.12 -2.95
CA HIS A 63 12.90 -2.15 -3.84
C HIS A 63 14.00 -1.18 -3.38
N CYS A 64 13.68 0.12 -3.23
CA CYS A 64 14.68 1.14 -2.90
C CYS A 64 14.62 1.65 -1.44
N GLY A 65 13.64 1.22 -0.64
CA GLY A 65 13.49 1.65 0.75
C GLY A 65 12.88 3.04 0.96
N ASN A 66 12.65 3.82 -0.12
CA ASN A 66 12.04 5.15 -0.01
C ASN A 66 10.63 5.09 0.60
N ILE A 67 10.31 6.09 1.41
CA ILE A 67 8.97 6.27 1.99
C ILE A 67 8.16 7.18 1.07
N VAL A 68 6.99 6.70 0.65
CA VAL A 68 6.08 7.42 -0.24
C VAL A 68 4.63 7.22 0.22
N THR A 69 3.70 8.01 -0.30
CA THR A 69 2.27 7.70 -0.12
C THR A 69 1.82 6.61 -1.10
N ASP A 70 0.74 5.92 -0.77
CA ASP A 70 0.07 4.94 -1.64
C ASP A 70 -0.22 5.48 -3.06
N SER A 71 -0.50 6.77 -3.18
CA SER A 71 -0.76 7.46 -4.45
C SER A 71 0.47 7.54 -5.37
N TYR A 72 1.67 7.39 -4.80
CA TYR A 72 2.95 7.34 -5.49
C TYR A 72 3.62 5.95 -5.43
N ALA A 73 2.86 4.92 -5.06
CA ALA A 73 3.29 3.53 -5.07
C ALA A 73 2.32 2.63 -5.84
N GLN A 74 2.79 1.46 -6.22
CA GLN A 74 1.98 0.36 -6.72
C GLN A 74 2.34 -0.91 -5.95
N TYR A 75 1.34 -1.71 -5.62
CA TYR A 75 1.54 -2.99 -4.96
C TYR A 75 1.83 -4.06 -6.03
N SER A 76 2.89 -4.85 -5.83
CA SER A 76 3.17 -6.08 -6.58
C SER A 76 2.58 -7.26 -5.81
N PRO A 77 1.49 -7.89 -6.30
CA PRO A 77 0.91 -9.05 -5.64
C PRO A 77 1.85 -10.25 -5.62
N GLN A 78 2.66 -10.43 -6.67
CA GLN A 78 3.58 -11.57 -6.80
C GLN A 78 4.70 -11.51 -5.78
N LEU A 79 5.23 -10.32 -5.54
CA LEU A 79 6.31 -10.09 -4.56
C LEU A 79 5.80 -9.71 -3.17
N ASN A 80 4.51 -9.41 -3.05
CA ASN A 80 3.87 -8.95 -1.82
C ASN A 80 4.52 -7.68 -1.23
N ARG A 81 4.82 -6.70 -2.09
CA ARG A 81 5.56 -5.48 -1.73
C ARG A 81 5.04 -4.25 -2.47
N PHE A 82 5.15 -3.09 -1.83
CA PHE A 82 4.94 -1.81 -2.50
C PHE A 82 6.18 -1.36 -3.27
N TRP A 83 5.98 -0.75 -4.43
CA TRP A 83 7.01 -0.18 -5.29
C TRP A 83 6.68 1.28 -5.59
N CYS A 84 7.63 2.20 -5.40
CA CYS A 84 7.38 3.60 -5.73
C CYS A 84 7.41 3.82 -7.26
N LYS A 85 6.64 4.80 -7.74
CA LYS A 85 6.56 5.14 -9.17
C LYS A 85 7.91 5.46 -9.81
N ASN A 86 8.87 5.97 -9.04
CA ASN A 86 10.22 6.22 -9.54
C ASN A 86 10.92 4.91 -9.91
N CYS A 87 10.84 3.88 -9.08
CA CYS A 87 11.38 2.56 -9.41
C CYS A 87 10.66 1.94 -10.60
N LEU A 88 9.34 2.13 -10.70
CA LEU A 88 8.54 1.63 -11.83
C LEU A 88 8.70 2.43 -13.11
N SER A 89 9.30 3.62 -13.08
CA SER A 89 9.58 4.37 -14.30
C SER A 89 10.85 3.87 -14.99
N ASP A 90 11.70 3.14 -14.27
CA ASP A 90 12.89 2.51 -14.81
C ASP A 90 12.54 1.16 -15.43
N LYS A 91 12.74 1.05 -16.76
CA LYS A 91 12.35 -0.12 -17.55
C LYS A 91 13.03 -1.41 -17.09
N THR A 92 14.19 -1.34 -16.44
CA THR A 92 14.89 -2.53 -15.93
C THR A 92 14.12 -3.20 -14.80
N ASN A 93 13.36 -2.42 -14.03
CA ASN A 93 12.70 -2.85 -12.81
C ASN A 93 11.30 -3.45 -13.06
N HIS A 94 10.73 -3.27 -14.27
CA HIS A 94 9.42 -3.80 -14.60
C HIS A 94 9.37 -5.32 -14.48
N ARG A 95 10.41 -6.03 -14.92
CA ARG A 95 10.46 -7.49 -14.84
C ARG A 95 10.44 -7.96 -13.39
N GLU A 96 11.23 -7.32 -12.53
CA GLU A 96 11.23 -7.62 -11.10
C GLU A 96 9.86 -7.32 -10.47
N PHE A 97 9.23 -6.20 -10.85
CA PHE A 97 7.92 -5.82 -10.30
C PHE A 97 6.83 -6.86 -10.55
N TYR A 98 6.72 -7.38 -11.78
CA TYR A 98 5.69 -8.36 -12.13
C TYR A 98 6.00 -9.77 -11.61
N GLY A 99 7.26 -10.03 -11.22
CA GLY A 99 7.75 -11.38 -10.97
C GLY A 99 7.84 -12.20 -12.26
N ASP A 100 8.67 -13.23 -12.28
CA ASP A 100 8.52 -14.28 -13.29
C ASP A 100 7.25 -15.08 -12.95
N PRO A 101 6.41 -15.46 -13.93
CA PRO A 101 5.25 -16.31 -13.67
C PRO A 101 5.72 -17.60 -13.00
N ARG A 102 5.07 -17.97 -11.90
CA ARG A 102 5.37 -19.25 -11.23
C ARG A 102 4.80 -20.36 -12.10
N ASP A 103 5.49 -21.50 -12.17
CA ASP A 103 5.04 -22.64 -12.98
C ASP A 103 3.62 -23.11 -12.59
N ASP A 104 3.18 -22.86 -11.34
CA ASP A 104 1.81 -23.14 -10.86
C ASP A 104 0.71 -22.25 -11.49
N ASP A 105 1.06 -21.12 -12.11
CA ASP A 105 0.10 -20.23 -12.80
C ASP A 105 -0.23 -20.72 -14.24
N LEU A 106 0.39 -21.82 -14.69
CA LEU A 106 0.27 -22.38 -16.05
C LEU A 106 -0.54 -23.68 -16.14
N GLU A 107 -1.02 -24.25 -15.02
CA GLU A 107 -1.90 -25.41 -15.06
C GLU A 107 -3.37 -24.99 -15.31
N ILE A 108 -3.81 -25.12 -16.57
CA ILE A 108 -5.23 -25.05 -17.01
C ILE A 108 -5.79 -26.47 -17.07
#